data_AF-A0A6S7CP26-F1
#
_entry.id   AF-A0A6S7CP26-F1
#
_cell.length_a   1.000
_cell.length_b   1.000
_cell.length_c   1.000
_cell.angle_alpha   90.00
_cell.angle_beta   90.00
_cell.angle_gamma   90.00
#
_symmetry.space_group_name_H-M   'P 1'
#
loop_
_entity.id
_entity.type
_entity.pdbx_description
1 polymer ?
#
loop_
_entity_poly.entity_id
_entity_poly.type
_entity_poly.pdbx_seq_one_letter_code
_entity_poly.pdbx_strand_id
1 'polypeptide(L)'
;MTQLSEHFGLVEFTQSQTATRRGINNTPSAKVIQDLTRVAQLLESVRTLLGDRAISIASGYRSPGVNAAVGGAPNSRHLLGLAVDFTCPSFGTS
;
A
#
# COMPACT_ATOMS: atom_id res chain seq x y z
N MET A 1 1.52 2.87 16.32
CA MET A 1 1.31 2.66 14.87
C MET A 1 0.67 1.29 14.70
N THR A 2 -0.30 1.13 13.80
CA THR A 2 -0.98 -0.16 13.57
C THR A 2 -0.12 -1.04 12.67
N GLN A 3 0.36 -2.19 13.16
CA GLN A 3 1.01 -3.21 12.31
C GLN A 3 -0.03 -4.04 11.56
N LEU A 4 0.28 -4.37 10.30
CA LEU A 4 -0.54 -5.26 9.47
C LEU A 4 0.05 -6.67 9.40
N SER A 5 1.38 -6.78 9.43
CA SER A 5 2.12 -8.04 9.52
C SER A 5 3.43 -7.83 10.28
N GLU A 6 4.33 -8.82 10.23
CA GLU A 6 5.63 -8.77 10.91
C GLU A 6 6.48 -7.60 10.42
N HIS A 7 6.58 -7.41 9.09
CA HIS A 7 7.45 -6.41 8.48
C HIS A 7 6.73 -5.19 7.91
N PHE A 8 5.39 -5.20 7.83
CA PHE A 8 4.65 -4.12 7.18
C PHE A 8 3.59 -3.48 8.08
N GLY A 9 3.64 -2.15 8.17
CA GLY A 9 2.74 -1.31 8.94
C GLY A 9 1.68 -0.61 8.10
N LEU A 10 0.54 -0.25 8.71
CA LEU A 10 -0.57 0.40 8.02
C LEU A 10 -0.17 1.75 7.39
N VAL A 11 0.77 2.46 8.03
CA VAL A 11 1.23 3.76 7.53
C VAL A 11 1.89 3.63 6.16
N GLU A 12 2.63 2.56 5.91
CA GLU A 12 3.33 2.33 4.63
C GLU A 12 2.33 2.12 3.48
N PHE A 13 1.18 1.49 3.75
CA PHE A 13 0.12 1.31 2.77
C PHE A 13 -0.79 2.53 2.61
N THR A 14 -0.76 3.51 3.50
CA THR A 14 -1.69 4.66 3.48
C THR A 14 -1.01 6.00 3.25
N GLN A 15 0.32 6.04 3.31
CA GLN A 15 1.09 7.23 3.01
C GLN A 15 0.93 7.62 1.54
N SER A 16 0.66 8.91 1.29
CA SER A 16 0.53 9.45 -0.06
C SER A 16 0.98 10.90 -0.08
N GLN A 17 2.05 11.19 -0.83
CA GLN A 17 2.52 12.56 -1.02
C GLN A 17 1.44 13.44 -1.67
N THR A 18 0.66 12.88 -2.60
CA THR A 18 -0.48 13.58 -3.21
C THR A 18 -1.52 13.94 -2.17
N ALA A 19 -1.85 13.03 -1.25
CA ALA A 19 -2.77 13.29 -0.17
C ALA A 19 -2.28 14.43 0.73
N THR A 20 -1.01 14.38 1.15
CA THR A 20 -0.39 15.42 1.97
C THR A 20 -0.37 16.77 1.26
N ARG A 21 0.11 16.84 0.01
CA ARG A 21 0.23 18.09 -0.75
C ARG A 21 -1.11 18.73 -1.06
N ARG A 22 -2.18 17.94 -1.21
CA ARG A 22 -3.52 18.41 -1.57
C ARG A 22 -4.51 18.42 -0.40
N GLY A 23 -4.08 18.09 0.81
CA GLY A 23 -4.95 18.01 1.99
C GLY A 23 -6.08 16.96 1.85
N ILE A 24 -5.87 15.89 1.09
CA ILE A 24 -6.89 14.84 0.88
C ILE A 24 -6.79 13.83 2.01
N ASN A 25 -7.92 13.45 2.60
CA ASN A 25 -7.97 12.37 3.58
C ASN A 25 -7.77 10.99 2.88
N ASN A 26 -6.73 10.26 3.28
CA ASN A 26 -6.44 8.90 2.81
C ASN A 26 -6.63 7.83 3.90
N THR A 27 -7.47 8.10 4.89
CA THR A 27 -7.76 7.16 5.99
C THR A 27 -8.63 6.01 5.48
N PRO A 28 -8.19 4.74 5.60
CA PRO A 28 -8.98 3.58 5.19
C PRO A 28 -10.09 3.26 6.18
N SER A 29 -11.15 2.59 5.71
CA SER A 29 -12.18 2.00 6.58
C SER A 29 -11.67 0.71 7.24
N ALA A 30 -12.35 0.22 8.28
CA ALA A 30 -11.99 -1.03 8.95
C ALA A 30 -11.94 -2.23 7.98
N LYS A 31 -12.86 -2.30 7.01
CA LYS A 31 -12.83 -3.34 5.98
C LYS A 31 -11.59 -3.23 5.08
N VAL A 32 -11.23 -2.02 4.66
CA VAL A 32 -10.01 -1.81 3.86
C VAL A 32 -8.77 -2.18 4.67
N ILE A 33 -8.74 -1.89 5.97
CA ILE A 33 -7.64 -2.31 6.85
C ILE A 33 -7.52 -3.84 6.88
N GLN A 34 -8.64 -4.57 7.01
CA GLN A 34 -8.64 -6.04 6.97
C GLN A 34 -8.12 -6.58 5.63
N ASP A 35 -8.49 -5.94 4.52
CA ASP A 35 -8.04 -6.33 3.18
C ASP A 35 -6.54 -6.03 3.01
N LEU A 36 -6.05 -4.89 3.50
CA LEU A 36 -4.63 -4.56 3.55
C LEU A 36 -3.83 -5.51 4.42
N THR A 37 -4.37 -5.99 5.55
CA THR A 37 -3.75 -7.02 6.38
C THR A 37 -3.49 -8.31 5.57
N ARG A 38 -4.46 -8.73 4.74
CA ARG A 38 -4.28 -9.90 3.87
C ARG A 38 -3.21 -9.65 2.80
N VAL A 39 -3.20 -8.46 2.20
CA VAL A 39 -2.16 -8.07 1.23
C VAL A 39 -0.78 -8.05 1.89
N ALA A 40 -0.65 -7.52 3.10
CA ALA A 40 0.60 -7.50 3.85
C ALA A 40 1.10 -8.92 4.15
N GLN A 41 0.23 -9.85 4.55
CA GLN A 41 0.58 -11.26 4.75
C GLN A 41 1.06 -11.94 3.45
N LEU A 42 0.47 -11.62 2.31
CA LEU A 42 0.96 -12.09 1.01
C LEU A 42 2.33 -11.49 0.69
N LEU A 43 2.54 -10.21 1.03
CA LEU A 43 3.81 -9.52 0.82
C LEU A 43 4.94 -10.10 1.67
N GLU A 44 4.64 -10.68 2.85
CA GLU A 44 5.63 -11.47 3.61
C GLU A 44 6.11 -12.68 2.81
N SER A 45 5.20 -13.42 2.17
CA SER A 45 5.57 -14.55 1.31
C SER A 45 6.44 -14.10 0.12
N VAL A 46 6.14 -12.93 -0.45
CA VAL A 46 6.97 -12.32 -1.51
C VAL A 46 8.35 -11.94 -0.97
N ARG A 47 8.43 -11.33 0.23
CA ARG A 47 9.69 -10.97 0.89
C ARG A 47 10.57 -12.20 1.11
N THR A 48 10.00 -13.30 1.58
CA THR A 48 10.69 -14.59 1.74
C THR A 48 11.19 -15.13 0.40
N LEU A 49 10.36 -15.09 -0.65
CA LEU A 49 10.75 -15.53 -2.00
C LEU A 49 11.90 -14.71 -2.57
N LEU A 50 11.98 -13.42 -2.23
CA LEU A 50 13.06 -12.53 -2.61
C LEU A 50 14.31 -12.67 -1.73
N GLY A 51 14.39 -13.70 -0.88
CA GLY A 51 15.55 -13.96 -0.02
C GLY A 51 15.66 -12.98 1.14
N ASP A 52 14.52 -12.66 1.75
CA ASP A 52 14.40 -11.77 2.92
C ASP A 52 14.93 -10.34 2.69
N ARG A 53 14.94 -9.91 1.42
CA ARG A 53 15.35 -8.55 1.04
C ARG A 53 14.25 -7.55 1.36
N ALA A 54 14.67 -6.33 1.68
CA ALA A 54 13.76 -5.25 2.04
C ALA A 54 12.83 -4.89 0.86
N ILE A 55 11.53 -4.81 1.16
CA ILE A 55 10.50 -4.33 0.23
C ILE A 55 10.10 -2.92 0.66
N SER A 56 10.09 -1.97 -0.28
CA SER A 56 9.61 -0.60 -0.07
C SER A 56 8.25 -0.43 -0.74
N ILE A 57 7.23 -0.05 0.04
CA ILE A 57 5.89 0.20 -0.49
C ILE A 57 5.86 1.60 -1.11
N ALA A 58 5.61 1.67 -2.41
CA ALA A 58 5.44 2.92 -3.14
C ALA A 58 3.99 3.43 -3.01
N SER A 59 3.01 2.52 -3.06
CA SER A 59 1.62 2.87 -2.76
C SER A 59 0.78 1.65 -2.37
N GLY A 60 -0.14 1.83 -1.44
CA GLY A 60 -1.13 0.82 -1.03
C GLY A 60 -2.56 1.30 -1.26
N TYR A 61 -3.31 1.55 -0.19
CA TYR A 61 -4.65 2.14 -0.29
C TYR A 61 -4.62 3.56 -0.88
N ARG A 62 -5.53 3.81 -1.81
CA ARG A 62 -5.85 5.14 -2.33
C ARG A 62 -7.33 5.38 -2.10
N SER A 63 -7.68 6.40 -1.32
CA SER A 63 -9.06 6.86 -1.20
C SER A 63 -9.56 7.35 -2.56
N PRO A 64 -10.88 7.44 -2.79
CA PRO A 64 -11.42 7.93 -4.06
C PRO A 64 -10.81 9.26 -4.50
N GLY A 65 -10.60 10.19 -3.56
CA GLY A 65 -9.95 11.46 -3.82
C GLY A 65 -8.48 11.32 -4.22
N VAL A 66 -7.71 10.49 -3.52
CA VAL A 66 -6.30 10.24 -3.86
C VAL A 66 -6.19 9.55 -5.22
N ASN A 67 -7.01 8.52 -5.47
CA ASN A 67 -7.02 7.78 -6.73
C ASN A 67 -7.35 8.70 -7.91
N ALA A 68 -8.38 9.54 -7.79
CA ALA A 68 -8.70 10.52 -8.83
C ALA A 68 -7.57 11.55 -9.02
N ALA A 69 -6.99 12.04 -7.93
CA ALA A 69 -5.94 13.05 -7.96
C ALA A 69 -4.65 12.59 -8.69
N VAL A 70 -4.38 11.28 -8.69
CA VAL A 70 -3.25 10.67 -9.41
C VAL A 70 -3.64 10.05 -10.75
N GLY A 71 -4.87 10.29 -11.24
CA GLY A 71 -5.35 9.74 -12.52
C GLY A 71 -5.58 8.22 -12.52
N GLY A 72 -5.81 7.63 -11.36
CA GLY A 72 -6.06 6.19 -11.22
C GLY A 72 -7.42 5.78 -11.79
N ALA A 73 -7.50 4.53 -12.26
CA ALA A 73 -8.72 3.98 -12.84
C ALA A 73 -9.87 3.93 -11.81
N PRO A 74 -11.14 4.14 -12.23
CA PRO A 74 -12.29 4.11 -11.32
C PRO A 74 -12.52 2.76 -10.62
N ASN A 75 -12.07 1.67 -11.22
CA ASN A 75 -12.17 0.29 -10.71
C ASN A 75 -10.83 -0.23 -10.15
N SER A 76 -9.90 0.67 -9.82
CA SER A 76 -8.59 0.33 -9.25
C SER A 76 -8.73 -0.48 -7.96
N ARG A 77 -7.91 -1.53 -7.81
CA ARG A 77 -7.89 -2.36 -6.59
C ARG A 77 -7.28 -1.64 -5.39
N HIS A 78 -6.53 -0.55 -5.62
CA HIS A 78 -6.05 0.32 -4.53
C HIS A 78 -7.20 0.97 -3.76
N LEU A 79 -8.36 1.21 -4.39
CA LEU A 79 -9.57 1.73 -3.72
C LEU A 79 -10.15 0.76 -2.68
N LEU A 80 -9.81 -0.52 -2.80
CA LEU A 80 -10.34 -1.60 -1.96
C LEU A 80 -9.31 -2.12 -0.96
N GLY A 81 -8.08 -1.59 -0.96
CA GLY A 81 -6.98 -2.15 -0.16
C GLY A 81 -6.53 -3.54 -0.64
N LEU A 82 -6.76 -3.85 -1.91
CA LEU A 82 -6.47 -5.17 -2.51
C LEU A 82 -5.29 -5.13 -3.49
N ALA A 83 -4.51 -4.04 -3.47
CA ALA A 83 -3.33 -3.87 -4.32
C ALA A 83 -2.24 -3.10 -3.58
N VAL A 84 -1.00 -3.38 -3.97
CA VAL A 84 0.20 -2.71 -3.48
C VAL A 84 1.18 -2.57 -4.64
N ASP A 85 1.71 -1.36 -4.80
CA ASP A 85 2.87 -1.08 -5.64
C ASP A 85 4.09 -1.08 -4.74
N PHE A 86 5.11 -1.86 -5.08
CA PHE A 86 6.32 -1.97 -4.27
C PHE A 86 7.57 -2.11 -5.14
N THR A 87 8.72 -1.85 -4.53
CA THR A 87 10.03 -2.17 -5.09
C THR A 87 10.81 -3.05 -4.12
N CYS A 88 11.69 -3.87 -4.67
CA CYS A 88 12.73 -4.55 -3.90
C CYS A 88 14.06 -4.12 -4.51
N PRO A 89 14.78 -3.14 -3.91
CA PRO A 89 15.95 -2.51 -4.54
C PRO A 89 17.04 -3.48 -4.98
N SER A 90 17.15 -4.65 -4.34
CA SER A 90 18.10 -5.71 -4.75
C SER A 90 17.76 -6.38 -6.09
N PHE A 91 16.54 -6.21 -6.60
CA PHE A 91 16.05 -6.80 -7.85
C PHE A 91 15.60 -5.75 -8.87
N GLY A 92 15.32 -4.52 -8.44
CA GLY A 92 14.96 -3.41 -9.32
C GLY A 92 14.46 -2.20 -8.54
N THR A 93 14.56 -1.01 -9.15
CA THR A 93 14.28 0.28 -8.50
C THR A 93 13.06 1.02 -9.04
N SER A 94 12.25 0.36 -9.88
CA SER A 94 11.26 0.99 -10.79
C SER A 94 11.89 1.82 -11.91
#